data_AF-A0AB39ZRL1-F1
#
_entry.id   AF-A0AB39ZRL1-F1
#
_cell.length_a   1.000
_cell.length_b   1.000
_cell.length_c   1.000
_cell.angle_alpha   90.00
_cell.angle_beta   90.00
_cell.angle_gamma   90.00
#
_symmetry.space_group_name_H-M   'P 1'
#
loop_
_entity.id
_entity.type
_entity.pdbx_description
1 polymer ?
#
loop_
_entity_poly.entity_id
_entity_poly.type
_entity_poly.pdbx_seq_one_letter_code
_entity_poly.pdbx_strand_id
1 'polypeptide(L)'
;MRVYLYQMRPVLFLFYIVETAANMLLIHFYLKTFVFVNLALMGWGDFVNQYLYMLCFYIFTVLTTFASINLCTGNHCSIVEEVVRPLLGFVTYTICSLMVLSDAQSDIYVLYSDKKPDDLLMPEKPMHPYFDNIRLQATISLVISVIFLLHCLIALDVLLSNEDSDDERSSDNSQPSDPSDDIVDELDYVPVRLYVLGGVAQRWLEQYQWFQDFTRSGVSNI
;
A
#
# COMPACT_ATOMS: atom_id res chain seq x y z
N MET A 1 -19.22 14.85 9.18
CA MET A 1 -17.76 14.78 9.42
C MET A 1 -17.23 13.50 10.10
N ARG A 2 -17.71 13.04 11.28
CA ARG A 2 -17.00 11.98 12.05
C ARG A 2 -17.40 10.53 11.79
N VAL A 3 -18.63 10.23 11.39
CA VAL A 3 -19.20 8.86 11.50
C VAL A 3 -18.69 7.88 10.43
N TYR A 4 -18.48 8.35 9.19
CA TYR A 4 -18.08 7.48 8.06
C TYR A 4 -16.62 7.03 8.10
N LEU A 5 -15.72 7.84 8.69
CA LEU A 5 -14.31 7.49 8.82
C LEU A 5 -14.11 6.31 9.77
N TYR A 6 -14.95 6.16 10.81
CA TYR A 6 -14.93 5.01 11.71
C TYR A 6 -15.35 3.71 11.03
N GLN A 7 -16.29 3.75 10.09
CA GLN A 7 -16.74 2.57 9.35
C GLN A 7 -15.71 2.08 8.31
N MET A 8 -14.82 2.96 7.82
CA MET A 8 -13.78 2.64 6.83
C MET A 8 -12.46 2.15 7.45
N ARG A 9 -12.24 2.37 8.76
CA ARG A 9 -11.05 1.91 9.50
C ARG A 9 -10.66 0.44 9.27
N PRO A 10 -11.58 -0.54 9.23
CA PRO A 10 -11.17 -1.93 9.09
C PRO A 10 -10.70 -2.26 7.67
N VAL A 11 -11.20 -1.53 6.66
CA VAL A 11 -10.74 -1.67 5.27
C VAL A 11 -9.33 -1.11 5.15
N LEU A 12 -9.09 0.11 5.65
CA LEU A 12 -7.76 0.72 5.69
C LEU A 12 -6.76 -0.15 6.45
N PHE A 13 -7.18 -0.74 7.58
CA PHE A 13 -6.35 -1.67 8.35
C PHE A 13 -5.94 -2.90 7.55
N LEU A 14 -6.88 -3.49 6.79
CA LEU A 14 -6.58 -4.62 5.92
C LEU A 14 -5.52 -4.25 4.86
N PHE A 15 -5.62 -3.07 4.24
CA PHE A 15 -4.61 -2.61 3.29
C PHE A 15 -3.24 -2.45 3.96
N TYR A 16 -3.17 -1.84 5.15
CA TYR A 16 -1.90 -1.71 5.87
C TYR A 16 -1.28 -3.07 6.25
N ILE A 17 -2.08 -4.07 6.62
CA ILE A 17 -1.57 -5.43 6.86
C ILE A 17 -1.01 -6.04 5.57
N VAL A 18 -1.76 -5.95 4.47
CA VAL A 18 -1.33 -6.49 3.17
C VAL A 18 -0.05 -5.82 2.68
N GLU A 19 0.05 -4.50 2.81
CA GLU A 19 1.25 -3.73 2.51
C GLU A 19 2.43 -4.15 3.38
N THR A 20 2.22 -4.30 4.69
CA THR A 20 3.28 -4.73 5.61
C THR A 20 3.76 -6.14 5.28
N ALA A 21 2.85 -7.07 5.00
CA ALA A 21 3.19 -8.44 4.63
C ALA A 21 3.96 -8.50 3.30
N ALA A 22 3.52 -7.73 2.28
CA ALA A 22 4.21 -7.64 1.01
C ALA A 22 5.60 -7.01 1.15
N ASN A 23 5.74 -5.94 1.94
CA ASN A 23 7.02 -5.32 2.24
C ASN A 23 8.00 -6.29 2.94
N MET A 24 7.51 -7.10 3.89
CA MET A 24 8.33 -8.15 4.53
C MET A 24 8.81 -9.20 3.54
N LEU A 25 7.96 -9.61 2.59
CA LEU A 25 8.36 -10.52 1.51
C LEU A 25 9.43 -9.89 0.60
N LEU A 26 9.28 -8.61 0.24
CA LEU A 26 10.25 -7.90 -0.57
C LEU A 26 11.63 -7.84 0.13
N ILE A 27 11.66 -7.49 1.42
CA ILE A 27 12.89 -7.44 2.21
C ILE A 27 13.54 -8.83 2.26
N HIS A 28 12.78 -9.91 2.39
CA HIS A 28 13.31 -11.27 2.37
C HIS A 28 14.02 -11.61 1.05
N PHE A 29 13.40 -11.28 -0.09
CA PHE A 29 14.04 -11.50 -1.40
C PHE A 29 15.24 -10.58 -1.60
N TYR A 30 15.16 -9.32 -1.15
CA TYR A 30 16.29 -8.39 -1.18
C TYR A 30 17.49 -8.93 -0.39
N LEU A 31 17.28 -9.40 0.84
CA LEU A 31 18.35 -9.98 1.67
C LEU A 31 18.95 -11.23 1.04
N LYS A 32 18.13 -12.08 0.41
CA LYS A 32 18.64 -13.22 -0.35
C LYS A 32 19.55 -12.78 -1.49
N THR A 33 19.14 -11.77 -2.28
CA THR A 33 19.97 -11.20 -3.34
C THR A 33 21.27 -10.64 -2.77
N PHE A 34 21.20 -9.90 -1.66
CA PHE A 34 22.34 -9.27 -1.00
C PHE A 34 23.40 -10.28 -0.52
N VAL A 35 22.98 -11.45 0.00
CA VAL A 35 23.92 -12.52 0.41
C VAL A 35 24.75 -13.06 -0.75
N PHE A 36 24.19 -13.07 -1.97
CA PHE A 36 24.92 -13.55 -3.16
C PHE A 36 25.84 -12.50 -3.76
N VAL A 37 25.65 -11.22 -3.45
CA VAL A 37 26.48 -10.13 -3.95
C VAL A 37 27.70 -9.98 -3.05
N ASN A 38 28.89 -10.21 -3.59
CA ASN A 38 30.13 -9.96 -2.87
C ASN A 38 30.43 -8.45 -2.87
N LEU A 39 30.14 -7.80 -1.74
CA LEU A 39 30.29 -6.35 -1.53
C LEU A 39 31.69 -5.80 -1.88
N ALA A 40 32.73 -6.64 -1.83
CA ALA A 40 34.10 -6.27 -2.13
C ALA A 40 34.39 -6.10 -3.64
N LEU A 41 33.52 -6.63 -4.51
CA LEU A 41 33.67 -6.59 -5.98
C LEU A 41 32.79 -5.50 -6.63
N MET A 42 31.93 -4.83 -5.86
CA MET A 42 30.93 -3.92 -6.38
C MET A 42 31.49 -2.51 -6.56
N GLY A 43 31.11 -1.84 -7.65
CA GLY A 43 31.46 -0.43 -7.87
C GLY A 43 30.84 0.48 -6.81
N TRP A 44 31.47 1.63 -6.54
CA TRP A 44 30.96 2.60 -5.56
C TRP A 44 29.54 3.10 -5.89
N GLY A 45 29.19 3.22 -7.18
CA GLY A 45 27.86 3.63 -7.60
C GLY A 45 26.78 2.60 -7.25
N ASP A 46 27.03 1.34 -7.58
CA ASP A 46 26.06 0.27 -7.35
C ASP A 46 25.89 -0.01 -5.86
N PHE A 47 26.95 0.16 -5.07
CA PHE A 47 26.88 0.11 -3.61
C PHE A 47 25.90 1.14 -3.04
N VAL A 48 25.96 2.39 -3.51
CA VAL A 48 25.06 3.46 -3.08
C VAL A 48 23.61 3.15 -3.47
N ASN A 49 23.37 2.66 -4.69
CA ASN A 49 22.04 2.29 -5.15
C ASN A 49 21.44 1.16 -4.31
N GLN A 50 22.21 0.11 -4.02
CA GLN A 50 21.75 -1.00 -3.20
C GLN A 50 21.38 -0.54 -1.78
N TYR A 51 22.20 0.33 -1.17
CA TYR A 51 21.91 0.86 0.15
C TYR A 51 20.68 1.78 0.16
N LEU A 52 20.48 2.57 -0.92
CA LEU A 52 19.31 3.41 -1.10
C LEU A 52 18.02 2.58 -1.18
N TYR A 53 18.01 1.46 -1.93
CA TYR A 53 16.86 0.56 -1.97
C TYR A 53 16.53 -0.02 -0.59
N MET A 54 17.55 -0.46 0.15
CA MET A 54 17.38 -1.00 1.50
C MET A 54 16.77 0.04 2.44
N LEU A 55 17.30 1.27 2.40
CA LEU A 55 16.81 2.38 3.20
C LEU A 55 15.34 2.70 2.88
N CYS A 56 14.99 2.78 1.59
CA CYS A 56 13.61 3.03 1.17
C CYS A 56 12.67 1.92 1.67
N PHE A 57 12.98 0.65 1.41
CA PHE A 57 12.13 -0.47 1.82
C PHE A 57 11.96 -0.52 3.35
N TYR A 58 13.04 -0.27 4.09
CA TYR A 58 12.99 -0.23 5.55
C TYR A 58 12.12 0.91 6.08
N ILE A 59 12.35 2.15 5.61
CA ILE A 59 11.58 3.32 6.05
C ILE A 59 10.08 3.10 5.78
N PHE A 60 9.71 2.66 4.57
CA PHE A 60 8.30 2.46 4.24
C PHE A 60 7.67 1.28 5.00
N THR A 61 8.43 0.23 5.31
CA THR A 61 7.94 -0.87 6.17
C THR A 61 7.66 -0.39 7.58
N VAL A 62 8.55 0.42 8.15
CA VAL A 62 8.38 0.98 9.48
C VAL A 62 7.21 1.97 9.51
N LEU A 63 7.11 2.86 8.52
CA LEU A 63 6.01 3.82 8.41
C LEU A 63 4.65 3.13 8.27
N THR A 64 4.53 2.10 7.44
CA THR A 64 3.28 1.32 7.29
C THR A 64 2.93 0.54 8.55
N THR A 65 3.92 0.03 9.29
CA THR A 65 3.70 -0.64 10.57
C THR A 65 3.22 0.36 11.65
N PHE A 66 3.81 1.55 11.74
CA PHE A 66 3.31 2.58 12.65
C PHE A 66 1.91 3.08 12.27
N ALA A 67 1.62 3.17 10.97
CA ALA A 67 0.29 3.50 10.47
C ALA A 67 -0.77 2.50 10.95
N SER A 68 -0.49 1.20 10.83
CA SER A 68 -1.42 0.14 11.27
C SER A 68 -1.65 0.17 12.78
N ILE A 69 -0.61 0.43 13.58
CA ILE A 69 -0.72 0.57 15.04
C ILE A 69 -1.52 1.81 15.42
N ASN A 70 -1.27 2.95 14.77
CA ASN A 70 -2.00 4.19 15.04
C ASN A 70 -3.49 4.04 14.74
N LEU A 71 -3.83 3.34 13.66
CA LEU A 71 -5.20 3.03 13.28
C LEU A 71 -5.89 2.10 14.30
N CYS A 72 -5.17 1.08 14.81
CA CYS A 72 -5.68 0.20 15.88
C CYS A 72 -5.88 0.91 17.22
N THR A 73 -5.03 1.90 17.52
CA THR A 73 -5.07 2.65 18.79
C THR A 73 -6.14 3.75 18.76
N GLY A 74 -6.81 3.95 17.62
CA GLY A 74 -7.87 4.94 17.46
C GLY A 74 -7.36 6.38 17.49
N ASN A 75 -6.05 6.59 17.35
CA ASN A 75 -5.47 7.93 17.30
C ASN A 75 -5.95 8.65 16.02
N HIS A 76 -6.21 9.95 16.10
CA HIS A 76 -6.72 10.74 14.98
C HIS A 76 -5.60 10.96 13.95
N CYS A 77 -5.50 10.09 12.95
CA CYS A 77 -4.69 10.37 11.77
C CYS A 77 -5.40 11.39 10.89
N SER A 78 -4.65 12.39 10.41
CA SER A 78 -5.15 13.36 9.44
C SER A 78 -5.42 12.66 8.11
N ILE A 79 -6.57 12.91 7.50
CA ILE A 79 -6.97 12.22 6.26
C ILE A 79 -6.00 12.54 5.11
N VAL A 80 -5.42 13.74 5.11
CA VAL A 80 -4.38 14.13 4.14
C VAL A 80 -3.12 13.28 4.30
N GLU A 81 -2.74 12.92 5.53
CA GLU A 81 -1.59 12.05 5.79
C GLU A 81 -1.85 10.62 5.28
N GLU A 82 -3.10 10.18 5.36
CA GLU A 82 -3.56 8.87 4.90
C GLU A 82 -3.56 8.73 3.37
N VAL A 83 -3.68 9.84 2.62
CA VAL A 83 -3.54 9.84 1.15
C VAL A 83 -2.09 10.08 0.70
N VAL A 84 -1.38 11.02 1.34
CA VAL A 84 -0.03 11.39 0.93
C VAL A 84 0.97 10.25 1.15
N ARG A 85 0.82 9.47 2.22
CA ARG A 85 1.71 8.34 2.53
C ARG A 85 1.70 7.23 1.47
N PRO A 86 0.54 6.64 1.09
CA PRO A 86 0.50 5.64 0.03
C PRO A 86 0.86 6.22 -1.35
N LEU A 87 0.57 7.50 -1.62
CA LEU A 87 1.05 8.17 -2.83
C LEU A 87 2.59 8.20 -2.91
N LEU A 88 3.26 8.61 -1.82
CA LEU A 88 4.72 8.62 -1.72
C LEU A 88 5.30 7.19 -1.82
N GLY A 89 4.59 6.21 -1.25
CA GLY A 89 4.91 4.79 -1.37
C GLY A 89 4.89 4.34 -2.83
N PHE A 90 3.78 4.58 -3.54
CA PHE A 90 3.64 4.26 -4.96
C PHE A 90 4.78 4.84 -5.81
N VAL A 91 5.07 6.13 -5.67
CA VAL A 91 6.13 6.78 -6.46
C VAL A 91 7.49 6.16 -6.15
N THR A 92 7.79 5.97 -4.86
CA THR A 92 9.09 5.43 -4.43
C THR A 92 9.29 3.98 -4.89
N TYR A 93 8.30 3.11 -4.70
CA TYR A 93 8.38 1.70 -5.11
C TYR A 93 8.40 1.53 -6.64
N THR A 94 7.76 2.43 -7.38
CA THR A 94 7.87 2.47 -8.85
C THR A 94 9.30 2.83 -9.28
N ILE A 95 9.88 3.89 -8.72
CA ILE A 95 11.26 4.29 -9.03
C ILE A 95 12.23 3.16 -8.66
N CYS A 96 12.12 2.59 -7.45
CA CYS A 96 12.95 1.47 -7.01
C CYS A 96 12.80 0.26 -7.95
N SER A 97 11.58 -0.07 -8.38
CA SER A 97 11.35 -1.16 -9.32
C SER A 97 12.03 -0.92 -10.67
N LEU A 98 11.96 0.30 -11.20
CA LEU A 98 12.60 0.63 -12.48
C LEU A 98 14.12 0.60 -12.38
N MET A 99 14.68 1.09 -11.27
CA MET A 99 16.13 1.06 -11.06
C MET A 99 16.63 -0.38 -10.88
N VAL A 100 15.97 -1.21 -10.07
CA VAL A 100 16.35 -2.64 -9.91
C VAL A 100 16.24 -3.39 -11.24
N LEU A 101 15.25 -3.07 -12.08
CA LEU A 101 15.13 -3.67 -13.41
C LEU A 101 16.23 -3.18 -14.36
N SER A 102 16.61 -1.91 -14.28
CA SER A 102 17.74 -1.35 -15.02
C SER A 102 19.05 -2.04 -14.63
N ASP A 103 19.30 -2.21 -13.33
CA ASP A 103 20.46 -2.91 -12.79
C ASP A 103 20.48 -4.38 -13.27
N ALA A 104 19.32 -5.04 -13.27
CA ALA A 104 19.20 -6.40 -13.80
C ALA A 104 19.51 -6.47 -15.32
N GLN A 105 19.15 -5.44 -16.10
CA GLN A 105 19.46 -5.40 -17.53
C GLN A 105 20.94 -5.12 -17.81
N SER A 106 21.58 -4.22 -17.06
CA SER A 106 23.01 -3.93 -17.20
C SER A 106 23.87 -5.14 -16.85
N ASP A 107 23.55 -5.85 -15.76
CA ASP A 107 24.26 -7.06 -15.34
C ASP A 107 24.13 -8.18 -16.39
N ILE A 108 22.96 -8.29 -17.04
CA ILE A 108 22.75 -9.20 -18.16
C ILE A 108 23.61 -8.78 -19.36
N TYR A 109 23.61 -7.50 -19.72
CA TYR A 109 24.37 -7.03 -20.89
C TYR A 109 25.88 -7.23 -20.73
N VAL A 110 26.42 -7.01 -19.53
CA VAL A 110 27.82 -7.32 -19.20
C VAL A 110 28.13 -8.81 -19.43
N LEU A 111 27.23 -9.71 -19.03
CA LEU A 111 27.40 -11.15 -19.27
C LEU A 111 27.47 -11.51 -20.77
N TYR A 112 26.82 -10.74 -21.63
CA TYR A 112 26.84 -10.93 -23.08
C TYR A 112 27.88 -10.06 -23.82
N SER A 113 28.59 -9.17 -23.13
CA SER A 113 29.48 -8.18 -23.76
C SER A 113 30.82 -8.76 -24.24
N ASP A 114 31.23 -9.93 -23.75
CA ASP A 114 32.47 -10.63 -24.15
C ASP A 114 32.27 -11.56 -25.37
N LYS A 115 31.16 -11.38 -26.11
CA LYS A 115 30.84 -12.19 -27.30
C LYS A 115 31.86 -11.98 -28.42
N LYS A 116 32.55 -13.04 -28.81
CA LYS A 116 33.22 -13.10 -30.12
C LYS A 116 32.18 -13.39 -31.22
N PRO A 117 32.30 -12.81 -32.42
CA PRO A 117 31.28 -12.88 -33.46
C PRO A 117 31.01 -14.29 -34.03
N ASP A 118 31.88 -15.27 -33.79
CA ASP A 118 31.79 -16.63 -34.35
C ASP A 118 31.37 -17.72 -33.34
N ASP A 119 30.92 -17.37 -32.12
CA ASP A 119 30.54 -18.37 -31.13
C ASP A 119 29.10 -18.88 -31.34
N LEU A 120 28.97 -20.08 -31.93
CA LEU A 120 27.71 -20.78 -32.24
C LEU A 120 26.96 -21.28 -30.98
N LEU A 121 27.63 -21.29 -29.83
CA LEU A 121 27.04 -21.61 -28.54
C LEU A 121 26.52 -20.31 -27.92
N MET A 122 25.21 -20.10 -28.01
CA MET A 122 24.56 -19.06 -27.18
C MET A 122 24.95 -19.32 -25.72
N PRO A 123 25.31 -18.28 -24.93
CA PRO A 123 25.59 -18.48 -23.51
C PRO A 123 24.43 -19.23 -22.89
N GLU A 124 24.73 -20.37 -22.26
CA GLU A 124 23.74 -21.14 -21.52
C GLU A 124 22.99 -20.19 -20.59
N LYS A 125 21.65 -20.32 -20.53
CA LYS A 125 20.81 -19.52 -19.62
C LYS A 125 21.51 -19.45 -18.26
N PRO A 126 21.76 -18.26 -17.70
CA PRO A 126 22.61 -18.15 -16.52
C PRO A 126 22.02 -19.01 -15.40
N MET A 127 22.76 -20.06 -15.01
CA MET A 127 22.34 -21.05 -14.01
C MET A 127 22.41 -20.51 -12.58
N HIS A 128 22.91 -19.28 -12.38
CA HIS A 128 23.08 -18.72 -11.05
C HIS A 128 21.75 -18.10 -10.54
N PRO A 129 21.25 -18.52 -9.35
CA PRO A 129 19.94 -18.11 -8.83
C PRO A 129 19.80 -16.60 -8.56
N TYR A 130 20.91 -15.85 -8.58
CA TYR A 130 20.93 -14.40 -8.47
C TYR A 130 20.03 -13.69 -9.50
N PHE A 131 20.08 -14.08 -10.78
CA PHE A 131 19.31 -13.42 -11.84
C PHE A 131 17.80 -13.63 -11.72
N ASP A 132 17.39 -14.78 -11.19
CA ASP A 132 15.98 -15.05 -10.91
C ASP A 132 15.51 -14.25 -9.67
N ASN A 133 16.37 -14.14 -8.65
CA ASN A 133 16.06 -13.36 -7.44
C ASN A 133 15.95 -11.85 -7.70
N ILE A 134 16.83 -11.25 -8.52
CA ILE A 134 16.76 -9.81 -8.83
C ILE A 134 15.52 -9.47 -9.67
N ARG A 135 15.12 -10.37 -10.59
CA ARG A 135 13.87 -10.22 -11.36
C ARG A 135 12.63 -10.39 -10.49
N LEU A 136 12.64 -11.35 -9.57
CA LEU A 136 11.57 -11.51 -8.58
C LEU A 136 11.47 -10.28 -7.68
N GLN A 137 12.59 -9.74 -7.22
CA GLN A 137 12.62 -8.51 -6.41
C GLN A 137 12.02 -7.33 -7.17
N ALA A 138 12.39 -7.11 -8.45
CA ALA A 138 11.79 -6.07 -9.27
C ALA A 138 10.27 -6.28 -9.43
N THR A 139 9.84 -7.51 -9.70
CA THR A 139 8.42 -7.85 -9.88
C THR A 139 7.62 -7.62 -8.60
N ILE A 140 8.13 -8.05 -7.44
CA ILE A 140 7.47 -7.87 -6.14
C ILE A 140 7.41 -6.38 -5.77
N SER A 141 8.49 -5.62 -6.02
CA SER A 141 8.51 -4.16 -5.80
C SER A 141 7.44 -3.46 -6.65
N LEU A 142 7.23 -3.91 -7.89
CA LEU A 142 6.18 -3.38 -8.76
C LEU A 142 4.78 -3.73 -8.24
N VAL A 143 4.56 -4.97 -7.81
CA VAL A 143 3.28 -5.40 -7.21
C VAL A 143 2.96 -4.58 -5.97
N ILE A 144 3.95 -4.33 -5.11
CA ILE A 144 3.81 -3.48 -3.91
C ILE A 144 3.44 -2.06 -4.30
N SER A 145 4.08 -1.50 -5.34
CA SER A 145 3.71 -0.19 -5.88
C SER A 145 2.23 -0.14 -6.27
N VAL A 146 1.72 -1.15 -6.98
CA VAL A 146 0.30 -1.24 -7.36
C VAL A 146 -0.62 -1.34 -6.13
N ILE A 147 -0.22 -2.05 -5.08
CA ILE A 147 -0.97 -2.11 -3.82
C ILE A 147 -1.06 -0.72 -3.18
N PHE A 148 0.05 0.02 -3.11
CA PHE A 148 0.06 1.41 -2.62
C PHE A 148 -0.80 2.34 -3.48
N LEU A 149 -0.80 2.17 -4.80
CA LEU A 149 -1.69 2.92 -5.69
C LEU A 149 -3.15 2.63 -5.39
N LEU A 150 -3.49 1.34 -5.22
CA LEU A 150 -4.85 0.92 -4.89
C LEU A 150 -5.30 1.51 -3.55
N HIS A 151 -4.43 1.49 -2.53
CA HIS A 151 -4.70 2.13 -1.25
C HIS A 151 -4.91 3.65 -1.40
N CYS A 152 -4.04 4.32 -2.17
CA CYS A 152 -4.18 5.75 -2.44
C CYS A 152 -5.51 6.09 -3.14
N LEU A 153 -5.92 5.30 -4.14
CA LEU A 153 -7.16 5.53 -4.87
C LEU A 153 -8.39 5.33 -3.97
N ILE A 154 -8.38 4.31 -3.12
CA ILE A 154 -9.47 4.08 -2.16
C ILE A 154 -9.53 5.24 -1.16
N ALA A 155 -8.39 5.65 -0.59
CA ALA A 155 -8.37 6.77 0.35
C ALA A 155 -8.82 8.10 -0.30
N LEU A 156 -8.46 8.33 -1.56
CA LEU A 156 -8.88 9.51 -2.33
C LEU A 156 -10.37 9.49 -2.67
N ASP A 157 -10.90 8.36 -3.09
CA ASP A 157 -12.32 8.24 -3.42
C ASP A 157 -13.21 8.41 -2.18
N VAL A 158 -12.74 7.93 -1.02
CA VAL A 158 -13.38 8.20 0.29
C VAL A 158 -13.35 9.68 0.64
N LEU A 159 -12.28 10.41 0.31
CA LEU A 159 -12.22 11.85 0.50
C LEU A 159 -13.23 12.59 -0.37
N LEU A 160 -13.27 12.29 -1.68
CA LEU A 160 -14.15 12.96 -2.63
C LEU A 160 -15.63 12.69 -2.33
N SER A 161 -15.99 11.43 -2.04
CA SER A 161 -17.37 11.07 -1.67
C SER A 161 -17.84 11.73 -0.37
N ASN A 162 -16.92 12.11 0.51
CA ASN A 162 -17.24 12.83 1.74
C ASN A 162 -17.42 14.34 1.51
N GLU A 163 -16.64 14.97 0.61
CA GLU A 163 -16.81 16.38 0.25
C GLU A 163 -18.17 16.65 -0.43
N ASP A 164 -18.60 15.79 -1.35
CA ASP A 164 -19.90 15.94 -2.04
C ASP A 164 -21.11 15.83 -1.08
N SER A 165 -20.99 15.05 -0.01
CA SER A 165 -22.07 14.84 0.97
C SER A 165 -22.25 15.99 1.97
N ASP A 166 -21.23 16.82 2.17
CA ASP A 166 -21.30 17.99 3.06
C ASP A 166 -21.95 19.21 2.34
N ASP A 167 -21.87 19.29 1.01
CA ASP A 167 -22.53 20.34 0.21
C ASP A 167 -24.06 20.18 0.15
N GLU A 168 -24.56 18.94 0.14
CA GLU A 168 -26.01 18.66 0.21
C GLU A 168 -26.60 18.96 1.60
N ARG A 169 -25.84 18.82 2.69
CA ARG A 169 -26.29 19.21 4.05
C ARG A 169 -26.26 20.71 4.31
N SER A 170 -25.46 21.45 3.55
CA SER A 170 -25.31 22.91 3.69
C SER A 170 -26.44 23.68 3.04
N SER A 171 -27.20 23.04 2.14
CA SER A 171 -28.25 23.66 1.33
C SER A 171 -29.68 23.46 1.87
N ASP A 172 -29.88 22.59 2.86
CA ASP A 172 -31.21 22.33 3.48
C ASP A 172 -31.46 23.02 4.83
N ASN A 173 -30.56 23.90 5.29
CA ASN A 173 -30.78 24.70 6.50
C ASN A 173 -31.72 25.89 6.26
N SER A 174 -33.01 25.59 6.05
CA SER A 174 -34.08 26.58 6.21
C SER A 174 -35.35 25.96 6.83
N GLN A 175 -35.35 25.68 8.14
CA GLN A 175 -36.42 26.08 9.06
C GLN A 175 -36.15 25.68 10.53
N PRO A 176 -36.69 26.43 11.51
CA PRO A 176 -36.35 26.30 12.92
C PRO A 176 -37.23 25.29 13.68
N SER A 177 -36.56 24.43 14.46
CA SER A 177 -36.93 23.79 15.74
C SER A 177 -38.40 23.65 16.15
N ASP A 178 -38.81 22.40 16.42
CA ASP A 178 -39.79 22.06 17.47
C ASP A 178 -39.29 20.83 18.28
N PRO A 179 -39.38 20.79 19.63
CA PRO A 179 -38.69 19.80 20.46
C PRO A 179 -39.68 18.80 21.09
N SER A 180 -40.05 17.75 20.36
CA SER A 180 -40.66 16.54 20.94
C SER A 180 -40.89 15.50 19.86
N ASP A 181 -40.05 14.46 19.82
CA ASP A 181 -40.52 13.08 19.92
C ASP A 181 -39.32 12.12 19.79
N ASP A 182 -39.16 11.32 20.84
CA ASP A 182 -38.32 10.12 20.89
C ASP A 182 -38.78 9.11 19.83
N ILE A 183 -38.19 9.15 18.64
CA ILE A 183 -38.03 7.95 17.80
C ILE A 183 -36.62 8.02 17.24
N VAL A 184 -35.85 6.99 17.54
CA VAL A 184 -34.49 6.77 17.09
C VAL A 184 -34.51 6.76 15.57
N ASP A 185 -34.21 7.89 14.94
CA ASP A 185 -33.99 7.97 13.50
C ASP A 185 -32.86 6.99 13.19
N GLU A 186 -33.27 5.87 12.60
CA GLU A 186 -32.45 4.91 11.91
C GLU A 186 -31.58 5.74 10.97
N LEU A 187 -30.33 6.01 11.40
CA LEU A 187 -29.33 6.73 10.62
C LEU A 187 -29.31 6.07 9.25
N ASP A 188 -29.90 6.77 8.27
CA ASP A 188 -30.16 6.25 6.94
C ASP A 188 -28.82 5.78 6.38
N TYR A 189 -28.64 4.46 6.43
CA TYR A 189 -27.39 3.81 6.10
C TYR A 189 -27.27 3.88 4.59
N VAL A 190 -26.55 4.89 4.09
CA VAL A 190 -26.18 4.98 2.69
C VAL A 190 -24.80 4.34 2.56
N PRO A 191 -24.70 3.04 2.19
CA PRO A 191 -23.41 2.44 1.94
C PRO A 191 -22.79 3.17 0.75
N VAL A 192 -21.67 3.85 0.99
CA VAL A 192 -20.85 4.40 -0.08
C VAL A 192 -20.53 3.23 -1.00
N ARG A 193 -21.12 3.23 -2.21
CA ARG A 193 -21.02 2.14 -3.19
C ARG A 193 -19.67 2.19 -3.89
N LEU A 194 -18.62 2.08 -3.10
CA LEU A 194 -17.26 2.32 -3.54
C LEU A 194 -16.60 1.08 -4.12
N TYR A 195 -17.36 0.11 -4.63
CA TYR A 195 -16.72 -1.15 -5.00
C TYR A 195 -17.52 -1.97 -6.01
N VAL A 196 -16.84 -2.34 -7.09
CA VAL A 196 -17.29 -3.38 -8.02
C VAL A 196 -17.40 -4.76 -7.32
N LEU A 197 -16.79 -4.95 -6.14
CA LEU A 197 -16.82 -6.20 -5.34
C LEU A 197 -16.94 -6.02 -3.81
N GLY A 198 -16.96 -4.81 -3.30
CA GLY A 198 -16.86 -4.52 -1.87
C GLY A 198 -18.17 -4.73 -1.13
N GLY A 199 -19.31 -4.71 -1.83
CA GLY A 199 -20.54 -5.25 -1.24
C GLY A 199 -20.42 -6.74 -0.89
N VAL A 200 -19.60 -7.51 -1.63
CA VAL A 200 -19.34 -8.93 -1.32
C VAL A 200 -18.33 -9.04 -0.18
N ALA A 201 -17.24 -8.27 -0.23
CA ALA A 201 -16.22 -8.27 0.83
C ALA A 201 -16.78 -7.78 2.17
N GLN A 202 -17.61 -6.74 2.15
CA GLN A 202 -18.27 -6.18 3.32
C GLN A 202 -19.27 -7.18 3.92
N ARG A 203 -20.14 -7.80 3.11
CA ARG A 203 -21.05 -8.86 3.58
C ARG A 203 -20.31 -10.08 4.14
N TRP A 204 -19.10 -10.34 3.65
CA TRP A 204 -18.26 -11.41 4.18
C TRP A 204 -17.61 -11.01 5.52
N LEU A 205 -17.11 -9.78 5.63
CA LEU A 205 -16.50 -9.26 6.85
C LEU A 205 -17.52 -9.06 7.98
N GLU A 206 -18.75 -8.64 7.66
CA GLU A 206 -19.87 -8.49 8.60
C GLU A 206 -20.25 -9.81 9.30
N GLN A 207 -19.80 -10.98 8.81
CA GLN A 207 -20.04 -12.26 9.47
C GLN A 207 -19.17 -12.46 10.73
N TYR A 208 -18.08 -11.71 10.87
CA TYR A 208 -17.16 -11.88 11.98
C TYR A 208 -17.46 -10.91 13.13
N GLN A 209 -17.60 -11.45 14.35
CA GLN A 209 -17.85 -10.67 15.57
C GLN A 209 -16.78 -9.59 15.80
N TRP A 210 -15.51 -9.89 15.54
CA TRP A 210 -14.43 -8.92 15.70
C TRP A 210 -14.59 -7.69 14.79
N PHE A 211 -15.15 -7.88 13.58
CA PHE A 211 -15.40 -6.78 12.65
C PHE A 211 -16.62 -5.95 13.08
N GLN A 212 -17.68 -6.60 13.57
CA GLN A 212 -18.85 -5.94 14.14
C GLN A 212 -18.49 -5.11 15.38
N ASP A 213 -17.70 -5.67 16.28
CA ASP A 213 -17.22 -5.00 17.50
C ASP A 213 -16.29 -3.85 17.16
N PHE A 214 -15.40 -4.01 16.18
CA PHE A 214 -14.54 -2.93 15.70
C PHE A 214 -15.35 -1.77 15.11
N THR A 215 -16.36 -2.06 14.30
CA THR A 215 -17.24 -1.05 13.69
C THR A 215 -18.10 -0.33 14.74
N ARG A 216 -18.61 -1.05 15.75
CA ARG A 216 -19.42 -0.48 16.84
C ARG A 216 -18.59 0.26 17.89
N SER A 217 -17.39 -0.19 18.19
CA SER A 217 -16.49 0.44 19.17
C SER A 217 -16.06 1.86 18.77
N GLY A 218 -16.06 2.18 17.47
CA GLY A 218 -15.87 3.53 16.95
C GLY A 218 -17.02 4.51 17.25
N VAL A 219 -18.18 4.00 17.68
CA VAL A 219 -19.40 4.78 17.99
C VAL A 219 -19.59 4.96 19.50
N SER A 220 -18.68 4.42 20.34
CA SER A 220 -18.74 4.58 21.79
C SER A 220 -18.36 6.00 22.23
N ASN A 221 -19.35 6.90 22.22
CA ASN A 221 -19.52 8.08 23.05
C ASN A 221 -18.32 9.03 23.25
N ILE A 222 -18.24 10.07 22.42
CA ILE A 222 -18.18 11.47 22.85
C ILE A 222 -19.16 12.29 22.00
#